data_AF-A0A7W7ZJS5-F1
#
_entry.id   AF-A0A7W7ZJS5-F1
#
_cell.length_a   1.000
_cell.length_b   1.000
_cell.length_c   1.000
_cell.angle_alpha   90.00
_cell.angle_beta   90.00
_cell.angle_gamma   90.00
#
_symmetry.space_group_name_H-M   'P 1'
#
loop_
_entity.id
_entity.type
_entity.pdbx_description
1 polymer ?
#
loop_
_entity_poly.entity_id
_entity_poly.type
_entity_poly.pdbx_seq_one_letter_code
_entity_poly.pdbx_strand_id
1 'polypeptide(L)'
;MLFASLRSPSLRALTITVAAAAVTFSVPAFAAPSSRAMYQALVADYPLTQVGQVMFDTDYTRITKPGAILAVRLPGIYADVANTKNAIVNTNYVDGQIAQATGFAAAFGGTTAHSRTLNANEKVYVTQIFVKKNAVQLELLTVDVATLGDGISTRYRAELNVKLPVLDTMTPDDVKKTIDTVIADPAVASAVESKTVKLGMTPDEVKQSLGNPDKIVDLGTKQVFIYKDMKVILIDGKVSDVQ
;
A
#
# COMPACT_ATOMS: atom_id res chain seq x y z
N MET A 1 88.54 -1.18 46.42
CA MET A 1 88.84 0.26 46.32
C MET A 1 88.70 0.69 44.86
N LEU A 2 88.23 1.92 44.67
CA LEU A 2 88.15 2.73 43.43
C LEU A 2 86.93 2.58 42.50
N PHE A 3 86.22 3.72 42.40
CA PHE A 3 85.25 4.13 41.39
C PHE A 3 85.87 4.26 39.99
N ALA A 4 85.07 4.05 38.92
CA ALA A 4 85.04 4.90 37.70
C ALA A 4 83.96 4.48 36.67
N SER A 5 82.77 5.08 36.75
CA SER A 5 82.18 5.98 35.75
C SER A 5 82.41 5.81 34.22
N LEU A 6 81.26 5.75 33.50
CA LEU A 6 80.87 6.36 32.20
C LEU A 6 81.15 5.62 30.86
N ARG A 7 80.08 5.17 30.17
CA ARG A 7 79.47 5.77 28.94
C ARG A 7 78.47 4.79 28.26
N SER A 8 77.35 5.34 27.80
CA SER A 8 76.25 4.70 27.05
C SER A 8 76.64 4.33 25.61
N PRO A 9 75.83 3.50 24.90
CA PRO A 9 74.95 4.10 23.87
C PRO A 9 73.58 3.43 23.63
N SER A 10 72.60 4.30 23.31
CA SER A 10 71.44 4.17 22.41
C SER A 10 70.49 2.97 22.49
N LEU A 11 69.28 3.19 23.05
CA LEU A 11 68.08 2.41 22.74
C LEU A 11 67.58 2.74 21.33
N ARG A 12 67.40 1.73 20.48
CA ARG A 12 66.61 1.83 19.25
C ARG A 12 65.14 1.60 19.60
N ALA A 13 64.31 2.62 19.41
CA ALA A 13 62.86 2.52 19.50
C ALA A 13 62.32 1.72 18.30
N LEU A 14 61.61 0.63 18.58
CA LEU A 14 60.86 -0.15 17.60
C LEU A 14 59.43 0.40 17.54
N THR A 15 59.10 1.14 16.49
CA THR A 15 57.74 1.64 16.25
C THR A 15 56.88 0.48 15.74
N ILE A 16 55.97 -0.02 16.57
CA ILE A 16 54.93 -0.98 16.14
C ILE A 16 53.75 -0.14 15.61
N THR A 17 53.57 -0.17 14.29
CA THR A 17 52.39 0.41 13.63
C THR A 17 51.21 -0.55 13.80
N VAL A 18 50.22 -0.20 14.62
CA VAL A 18 48.95 -0.91 14.68
C VAL A 18 48.09 -0.47 13.50
N ALA A 19 47.94 -1.33 12.49
CA ALA A 19 47.01 -1.12 11.40
C ALA A 19 45.58 -1.36 11.89
N ALA A 20 44.78 -0.30 12.00
CA ALA A 20 43.35 -0.41 12.26
C ALA A 20 42.65 -0.95 11.00
N ALA A 21 42.26 -2.23 11.03
CA ALA A 21 41.44 -2.83 9.98
C ALA A 21 40.01 -2.29 10.08
N ALA A 22 39.64 -1.39 9.17
CA ALA A 22 38.25 -0.97 8.98
C ALA A 22 37.45 -2.15 8.39
N VAL A 23 36.66 -2.83 9.22
CA VAL A 23 35.69 -3.82 8.76
C VAL A 23 34.54 -3.06 8.10
N THR A 24 34.56 -2.97 6.78
CA THR A 24 33.39 -2.51 6.02
C THR A 24 32.36 -3.64 6.02
N PHE A 25 31.29 -3.49 6.81
CA PHE A 25 30.11 -4.31 6.64
C PHE A 25 29.52 -3.99 5.26
N SER A 26 29.78 -4.86 4.30
CA SER A 26 29.09 -4.83 3.01
C SER A 26 27.64 -5.17 3.31
N VAL A 27 26.77 -4.16 3.32
CA VAL A 27 25.31 -4.41 3.36
C VAL A 27 25.01 -5.24 2.11
N PRO A 28 24.50 -6.48 2.23
CA PRO A 28 24.18 -7.27 1.07
C PRO A 28 23.13 -6.51 0.26
N ALA A 29 23.44 -6.24 -1.01
CA ALA A 29 22.45 -5.77 -1.96
C ALA A 29 21.39 -6.87 -2.06
N PHE A 30 20.20 -6.63 -1.50
CA PHE A 30 19.07 -7.53 -1.68
C PHE A 30 18.69 -7.49 -3.16
N ALA A 31 19.03 -8.56 -3.89
CA ALA A 31 18.52 -8.75 -5.23
C ALA A 31 16.99 -8.88 -5.14
N ALA A 32 16.28 -8.09 -5.94
CA ALA A 32 14.83 -8.14 -5.98
C ALA A 32 14.35 -9.55 -6.37
N PRO A 33 13.20 -10.01 -5.83
CA PRO A 33 12.73 -11.36 -6.01
C PRO A 33 12.27 -11.60 -7.46
N SER A 34 12.41 -12.84 -7.94
CA SER A 34 11.76 -13.27 -9.19
C SER A 34 10.24 -13.06 -9.13
N SER A 35 9.56 -12.92 -10.27
CA SER A 35 8.09 -12.75 -10.31
C SER A 35 7.35 -13.86 -9.57
N ARG A 36 7.88 -15.10 -9.57
CA ARG A 36 7.32 -16.22 -8.80
C ARG A 36 7.48 -16.02 -7.29
N ALA A 37 8.65 -15.59 -6.84
CA ALA A 37 8.89 -15.33 -5.42
C ALA A 37 8.06 -14.13 -4.92
N MET A 38 7.96 -13.07 -5.73
CA MET A 38 7.05 -11.94 -5.46
C MET A 38 5.60 -12.40 -5.34
N TYR A 39 5.12 -13.21 -6.29
CA TYR A 39 3.77 -13.78 -6.23
C TYR A 39 3.53 -14.58 -4.94
N GLN A 40 4.48 -15.44 -4.53
CA GLN A 40 4.34 -16.25 -3.32
C GLN A 40 4.28 -15.40 -2.05
N ALA A 41 5.12 -14.36 -1.96
CA ALA A 41 5.08 -13.42 -0.84
C ALA A 41 3.73 -12.68 -0.77
N LEU A 42 3.26 -12.16 -1.92
CA LEU A 42 1.96 -11.48 -1.96
C LEU A 42 0.78 -12.41 -1.65
N VAL A 43 0.82 -13.68 -2.04
CA VAL A 43 -0.22 -14.65 -1.64
C VAL A 43 -0.16 -14.97 -0.14
N ALA A 44 1.01 -14.89 0.49
CA ALA A 44 1.13 -15.02 1.94
C ALA A 44 0.52 -13.81 2.67
N ASP A 45 0.73 -12.60 2.15
CA ASP A 45 0.17 -11.35 2.71
C ASP A 45 -1.32 -11.17 2.41
N TYR A 46 -1.76 -11.63 1.23
CA TYR A 46 -3.13 -11.56 0.75
C TYR A 46 -3.65 -12.96 0.37
N PRO A 47 -3.92 -13.84 1.37
CA PRO A 47 -4.42 -15.18 1.12
C PRO A 47 -5.62 -15.22 0.18
N LEU A 48 -5.50 -15.94 -0.93
CA LEU A 48 -6.50 -15.97 -1.98
C LEU A 48 -7.77 -16.72 -1.55
N THR A 49 -8.92 -16.17 -1.94
CA THR A 49 -10.22 -16.81 -1.86
C THR A 49 -10.43 -17.75 -3.03
N GLN A 50 -10.89 -18.97 -2.75
CA GLN A 50 -11.33 -19.91 -3.78
C GLN A 50 -12.83 -19.80 -4.00
N VAL A 51 -13.21 -19.84 -5.27
CA VAL A 51 -14.59 -19.77 -5.74
C VAL A 51 -15.00 -21.07 -6.42
N GLY A 52 -16.29 -21.24 -6.65
CA GLY A 52 -16.86 -22.41 -7.28
C GLY A 52 -16.46 -22.54 -8.75
N GLN A 53 -16.48 -23.77 -9.24
CA GLN A 53 -16.40 -24.08 -10.67
C GLN A 53 -17.70 -24.77 -11.09
N VAL A 54 -18.24 -24.41 -12.24
CA VAL A 54 -19.42 -25.02 -12.85
C VAL A 54 -19.06 -25.36 -14.29
N MET A 55 -18.83 -26.65 -14.55
CA MET A 55 -18.30 -27.14 -15.82
C MET A 55 -17.01 -26.42 -16.23
N PHE A 56 -17.06 -25.57 -17.25
CA PHE A 56 -15.92 -24.81 -17.79
C PHE A 56 -15.91 -23.34 -17.32
N ASP A 57 -16.87 -22.95 -16.47
CA ASP A 57 -17.02 -21.59 -15.97
C ASP A 57 -16.68 -21.48 -14.48
N THR A 58 -16.12 -20.33 -14.10
CA THR A 58 -15.96 -19.96 -12.70
C THR A 58 -17.25 -19.34 -12.16
N ASP A 59 -17.72 -19.83 -11.02
CA ASP A 59 -18.86 -19.29 -10.30
C ASP A 59 -18.38 -18.46 -9.10
N TYR A 60 -18.24 -17.17 -9.34
CA TYR A 60 -17.80 -16.19 -8.36
C TYR A 60 -18.86 -15.87 -7.30
N THR A 61 -20.10 -16.36 -7.45
CA THR A 61 -21.12 -16.19 -6.40
C THR A 61 -20.95 -17.19 -5.27
N ARG A 62 -20.28 -18.32 -5.54
CA ARG A 62 -20.07 -19.42 -4.58
C ARG A 62 -18.64 -19.43 -4.07
N ILE A 63 -18.43 -18.98 -2.83
CA ILE A 63 -17.13 -19.10 -2.15
C ILE A 63 -16.96 -20.54 -1.65
N THR A 64 -15.86 -21.20 -2.03
CA THR A 64 -15.53 -22.57 -1.61
C THR A 64 -14.48 -22.61 -0.50
N LYS A 65 -13.58 -21.63 -0.47
CA LYS A 65 -12.65 -21.40 0.63
C LYS A 65 -12.43 -19.89 0.80
N PRO A 66 -12.84 -19.28 1.93
CA PRO A 66 -12.60 -17.87 2.17
C PRO A 66 -11.09 -17.62 2.36
N GLY A 67 -10.60 -16.56 1.70
CA GLY A 67 -9.28 -15.97 1.92
C GLY A 67 -9.35 -14.80 2.90
N ALA A 68 -8.36 -13.90 2.83
CA ALA A 68 -8.36 -12.70 3.66
C ALA A 68 -9.47 -11.73 3.24
N ILE A 69 -10.13 -11.14 4.23
CA ILE A 69 -11.04 -10.01 4.02
C ILE A 69 -10.22 -8.74 4.10
N LEU A 70 -10.25 -7.96 3.03
CA LEU A 70 -9.64 -6.63 2.96
C LEU A 70 -10.76 -5.60 2.82
N ALA A 71 -10.45 -4.35 3.09
CA ALA A 71 -11.34 -3.22 2.86
C ALA A 71 -10.71 -2.26 1.85
N VAL A 72 -11.53 -1.77 0.93
CA VAL A 72 -11.16 -0.71 -0.01
C VAL A 72 -10.85 0.57 0.76
N ARG A 73 -9.71 1.20 0.47
CA ARG A 73 -9.30 2.48 1.05
C ARG A 73 -9.48 3.64 0.08
N LEU A 74 -9.19 3.39 -1.20
CA LEU A 74 -9.41 4.38 -2.26
C LEU A 74 -10.66 3.99 -3.06
N PRO A 75 -11.74 4.78 -3.00
CA PRO A 75 -12.94 4.50 -3.77
C PRO A 75 -12.69 4.69 -5.28
N GLY A 76 -13.64 4.26 -6.10
CA GLY A 76 -13.58 4.47 -7.54
C GLY A 76 -13.02 3.29 -8.33
N ILE A 77 -12.74 2.16 -7.65
CA ILE A 77 -12.36 0.91 -8.32
C ILE A 77 -13.57 0.41 -9.11
N TYR A 78 -13.46 0.36 -10.43
CA TYR A 78 -14.52 -0.13 -11.30
C TYR A 78 -14.75 -1.63 -11.05
N ALA A 79 -16.03 -1.99 -10.91
CA ALA A 79 -16.49 -3.35 -10.66
C ALA A 79 -17.75 -3.65 -11.47
N ASP A 80 -17.92 -4.92 -11.79
CA ASP A 80 -19.07 -5.45 -12.52
C ASP A 80 -19.62 -6.69 -11.82
N VAL A 81 -20.79 -7.17 -12.22
CA VAL A 81 -21.43 -8.35 -11.62
C VAL A 81 -20.51 -9.58 -11.72
N ALA A 82 -20.46 -10.37 -10.65
CA ALA A 82 -19.40 -11.36 -10.42
C ALA A 82 -19.19 -12.39 -11.54
N ASN A 83 -20.28 -12.83 -12.19
CA ASN A 83 -20.26 -13.81 -13.27
C ASN A 83 -20.42 -13.16 -14.66
N THR A 84 -20.14 -11.85 -14.80
CA THR A 84 -20.14 -11.17 -16.10
C THR A 84 -19.23 -11.91 -17.09
N LYS A 85 -19.73 -12.08 -18.32
CA LYS A 85 -18.96 -12.63 -19.45
C LYS A 85 -18.18 -11.55 -20.19
N ASN A 86 -18.46 -10.28 -19.91
CA ASN A 86 -17.70 -9.16 -20.47
C ASN A 86 -16.34 -9.05 -19.78
N ALA A 87 -15.35 -8.54 -20.49
CA ALA A 87 -14.10 -8.12 -19.87
C ALA A 87 -14.38 -6.96 -18.90
N ILE A 88 -13.81 -7.03 -17.70
CA ILE A 88 -13.94 -5.97 -16.72
C ILE A 88 -12.92 -4.89 -17.04
N VAL A 89 -13.36 -3.64 -17.12
CA VAL A 89 -12.46 -2.51 -17.32
C VAL A 89 -11.50 -2.45 -16.14
N ASN A 90 -10.21 -2.53 -16.46
CA ASN A 90 -9.16 -2.47 -15.46
C ASN A 90 -9.14 -1.12 -14.76
N THR A 91 -9.02 -1.13 -13.44
CA THR A 91 -8.71 0.07 -12.65
C THR A 91 -7.20 0.12 -12.44
N ASN A 92 -6.56 1.24 -12.74
CA ASN A 92 -5.16 1.47 -12.43
C ASN A 92 -5.02 2.32 -11.18
N TYR A 93 -4.09 1.93 -10.32
CA TYR A 93 -3.55 2.77 -9.28
C TYR A 93 -2.18 3.28 -9.69
N VAL A 94 -1.97 4.60 -9.63
CA VAL A 94 -0.69 5.27 -9.90
C VAL A 94 -0.52 6.41 -8.89
N ASP A 95 0.54 6.36 -8.09
CA ASP A 95 0.96 7.46 -7.19
C ASP A 95 -0.15 8.03 -6.28
N GLY A 96 -1.02 7.17 -5.77
CA GLY A 96 -2.13 7.55 -4.88
C GLY A 96 -3.44 7.85 -5.60
N GLN A 97 -3.48 7.78 -6.93
CA GLN A 97 -4.65 8.07 -7.74
C GLN A 97 -5.22 6.81 -8.38
N ILE A 98 -6.54 6.76 -8.46
CA ILE A 98 -7.30 5.72 -9.14
C ILE A 98 -7.76 6.26 -10.49
N ALA A 99 -7.49 5.53 -11.56
CA ALA A 99 -7.95 5.86 -12.90
C ALA A 99 -8.33 4.60 -13.67
N GLN A 100 -9.47 4.61 -14.36
CA GLN A 100 -9.84 3.53 -15.26
C GLN A 100 -8.84 3.41 -16.40
N ALA A 101 -8.55 2.19 -16.83
CA ALA A 101 -7.75 1.94 -18.02
C ALA A 101 -8.43 2.58 -19.23
N THR A 102 -7.63 3.20 -20.10
CA THR A 102 -8.07 3.83 -21.33
C THR A 102 -7.53 3.08 -22.55
N GLY A 103 -7.98 3.46 -23.76
CA GLY A 103 -7.46 2.92 -25.02
C GLY A 103 -7.97 1.52 -25.36
N PHE A 104 -7.19 0.76 -26.15
CA PHE A 104 -7.61 -0.53 -26.73
C PHE A 104 -8.12 -1.52 -25.67
N ALA A 105 -7.50 -1.61 -24.49
CA ALA A 105 -7.97 -2.49 -23.41
C ALA A 105 -9.35 -2.07 -22.84
N ALA A 106 -9.63 -0.77 -22.80
CA ALA A 106 -10.95 -0.26 -22.40
C ALA A 106 -12.01 -0.48 -23.48
N ALA A 107 -11.60 -0.51 -24.76
CA ALA A 107 -12.50 -0.73 -25.89
C ALA A 107 -13.11 -2.14 -25.94
N PHE A 108 -12.53 -3.12 -25.25
CA PHE A 108 -13.11 -4.46 -25.05
C PHE A 108 -13.75 -4.64 -23.67
N GLY A 109 -13.56 -3.67 -22.76
CA GLY A 109 -14.24 -3.67 -21.48
C GLY A 109 -15.68 -3.23 -21.65
N GLY A 110 -16.62 -4.05 -21.21
CA GLY A 110 -18.05 -3.74 -21.28
C GLY A 110 -18.56 -3.17 -19.96
N THR A 111 -19.28 -2.05 -19.99
CA THR A 111 -20.13 -1.66 -18.86
C THR A 111 -21.45 -2.42 -18.99
N THR A 112 -21.70 -3.38 -18.10
CA THR A 112 -23.06 -3.91 -17.99
C THR A 112 -23.95 -2.84 -17.36
N ALA A 113 -25.28 -3.02 -17.50
CA ALA A 113 -26.27 -2.15 -16.88
C ALA A 113 -26.18 -2.11 -15.33
N HIS A 114 -25.42 -3.03 -14.72
CA HIS A 114 -25.28 -3.15 -13.27
C HIS A 114 -23.87 -2.81 -12.79
N SER A 115 -22.94 -2.42 -13.66
CA SER A 115 -21.60 -1.99 -13.27
C SER A 115 -21.62 -0.78 -12.32
N ARG A 116 -20.63 -0.71 -11.42
CA ARG A 116 -20.48 0.37 -10.44
C ARG A 116 -19.04 0.52 -10.01
N THR A 117 -18.75 1.54 -9.21
CA THR A 117 -17.48 1.61 -8.49
C THR A 117 -17.63 1.07 -7.08
N LEU A 118 -16.54 0.47 -6.55
CA LEU A 118 -16.43 0.13 -5.15
C LEU A 118 -16.23 1.40 -4.33
N ASN A 119 -16.95 1.50 -3.23
CA ASN A 119 -16.77 2.54 -2.25
C ASN A 119 -15.65 2.20 -1.28
N ALA A 120 -15.21 3.23 -0.59
CA ALA A 120 -14.31 3.11 0.53
C ALA A 120 -14.98 2.27 1.65
N ASN A 121 -14.19 1.51 2.41
CA ASN A 121 -14.56 0.48 3.38
C ASN A 121 -15.36 -0.72 2.86
N GLU A 122 -15.68 -0.81 1.56
CA GLU A 122 -16.26 -2.05 1.03
C GLU A 122 -15.30 -3.22 1.22
N LYS A 123 -15.83 -4.31 1.79
CA LYS A 123 -15.05 -5.50 2.06
C LYS A 123 -14.91 -6.33 0.78
N VAL A 124 -13.68 -6.71 0.48
CA VAL A 124 -13.32 -7.51 -0.69
C VAL A 124 -12.43 -8.68 -0.31
N TYR A 125 -12.57 -9.76 -1.07
CA TYR A 125 -11.61 -10.84 -1.18
C TYR A 125 -10.66 -10.58 -2.34
N VAL A 126 -9.47 -11.18 -2.28
CA VAL A 126 -8.60 -11.34 -3.46
C VAL A 126 -8.78 -12.75 -4.00
N THR A 127 -9.17 -12.92 -5.26
CA THR A 127 -9.35 -14.24 -5.89
C THR A 127 -8.17 -14.62 -6.77
N GLN A 128 -7.47 -13.64 -7.34
CA GLN A 128 -6.28 -13.86 -8.18
C GLN A 128 -5.27 -12.72 -8.01
N ILE A 129 -3.99 -13.06 -8.16
CA ILE A 129 -2.87 -12.10 -8.22
C ILE A 129 -2.04 -12.41 -9.46
N PHE A 130 -1.76 -11.39 -10.27
CA PHE A 130 -0.83 -11.49 -11.40
C PHE A 130 0.31 -10.49 -11.22
N VAL A 131 1.53 -10.99 -11.05
CA VAL A 131 2.75 -10.17 -11.06
C VAL A 131 3.17 -9.98 -12.52
N LYS A 132 2.94 -8.77 -13.05
CA LYS A 132 3.32 -8.36 -14.40
C LYS A 132 4.69 -7.70 -14.38
N LYS A 133 5.17 -7.23 -15.54
CA LYS A 133 6.46 -6.53 -15.65
C LYS A 133 6.50 -5.22 -14.85
N ASN A 134 5.43 -4.44 -14.87
CA ASN A 134 5.37 -3.09 -14.31
C ASN A 134 4.12 -2.85 -13.45
N ALA A 135 3.50 -3.92 -12.97
CA ALA A 135 2.29 -3.85 -12.18
C ALA A 135 2.05 -5.15 -11.42
N VAL A 136 1.31 -5.05 -10.32
CA VAL A 136 0.61 -6.19 -9.73
C VAL A 136 -0.88 -6.01 -9.99
N GLN A 137 -1.50 -6.99 -10.65
CA GLN A 137 -2.95 -7.03 -10.82
C GLN A 137 -3.57 -7.90 -9.74
N LEU A 138 -4.63 -7.41 -9.11
CA LEU A 138 -5.46 -8.15 -8.18
C LEU A 138 -6.87 -8.26 -8.77
N GLU A 139 -7.42 -9.48 -8.79
CA GLU A 139 -8.85 -9.70 -8.99
C GLU A 139 -9.53 -9.63 -7.62
N LEU A 140 -10.45 -8.69 -7.49
CA LEU A 140 -11.18 -8.44 -6.25
C LEU A 140 -12.62 -8.94 -6.40
N LEU A 141 -13.19 -9.44 -5.31
CA LEU A 141 -14.58 -9.87 -5.24
C LEU A 141 -15.21 -9.35 -3.95
N THR A 142 -16.36 -8.68 -4.02
CA THR A 142 -17.03 -8.18 -2.80
C THR A 142 -17.42 -9.32 -1.86
N VAL A 143 -17.22 -9.08 -0.56
CA VAL A 143 -17.62 -10.00 0.53
C VAL A 143 -19.13 -9.98 0.70
N ASP A 144 -19.76 -8.82 0.54
CA ASP A 144 -21.21 -8.71 0.60
C ASP A 144 -21.85 -9.08 -0.73
N VAL A 145 -23.04 -9.69 -0.63
CA VAL A 145 -23.90 -10.04 -1.76
C VAL A 145 -24.89 -8.90 -1.95
N ALA A 146 -25.02 -8.42 -3.17
CA ALA A 146 -26.00 -7.43 -3.59
C ALA A 146 -27.17 -8.12 -4.29
N THR A 147 -28.38 -7.64 -4.05
CA THR A 147 -29.57 -8.03 -4.81
C THR A 147 -29.84 -6.97 -5.87
N LEU A 148 -29.84 -7.39 -7.13
CA LEU A 148 -30.15 -6.54 -8.28
C LEU A 148 -31.66 -6.27 -8.35
N GLY A 149 -32.06 -5.27 -9.16
CA GLY A 149 -33.47 -4.85 -9.27
C GLY A 149 -34.43 -5.92 -9.82
N ASP A 150 -33.90 -6.97 -10.44
CA ASP A 150 -34.64 -8.14 -10.93
C ASP A 150 -34.71 -9.28 -9.89
N GLY A 151 -34.18 -9.07 -8.68
CA GLY A 151 -34.14 -10.06 -7.60
C GLY A 151 -32.94 -11.02 -7.67
N ILE A 152 -32.05 -10.89 -8.66
CA ILE A 152 -30.86 -11.73 -8.77
C ILE A 152 -29.82 -11.28 -7.74
N SER A 153 -29.38 -12.21 -6.90
CA SER A 153 -28.27 -11.98 -5.96
C SER A 153 -26.93 -12.23 -6.64
N THR A 154 -26.02 -11.27 -6.53
CA THR A 154 -24.67 -11.32 -7.10
C THR A 154 -23.65 -10.70 -6.15
N ARG A 155 -22.37 -10.94 -6.42
CA ARG A 155 -21.26 -10.12 -5.90
C ARG A 155 -20.80 -9.17 -7.00
N TYR A 156 -19.85 -8.29 -6.67
CA TYR A 156 -19.14 -7.49 -7.65
C TYR A 156 -17.68 -7.95 -7.76
N ARG A 157 -17.21 -8.12 -8.99
CA ARG A 157 -15.83 -8.45 -9.34
C ARG A 157 -15.15 -7.22 -9.92
N ALA A 158 -13.88 -7.00 -9.58
CA ALA A 158 -13.08 -5.88 -10.07
C ALA A 158 -11.66 -6.33 -10.43
N GLU A 159 -11.02 -5.60 -11.34
CA GLU A 159 -9.59 -5.79 -11.65
C GLU A 159 -8.82 -4.53 -11.27
N LEU A 160 -7.93 -4.64 -10.28
CA LEU A 160 -7.07 -3.55 -9.80
C LEU A 160 -5.63 -3.80 -10.25
N ASN A 161 -5.09 -2.95 -11.13
CA ASN A 161 -3.66 -2.92 -11.47
C ASN A 161 -2.96 -1.83 -10.65
N VAL A 162 -2.17 -2.24 -9.67
CA VAL A 162 -1.22 -1.36 -8.97
C VAL A 162 0.01 -1.17 -9.85
N LYS A 163 0.18 0.01 -10.46
CA LYS A 163 1.31 0.30 -11.35
C LYS A 163 2.57 0.53 -10.54
N LEU A 164 3.62 -0.20 -10.92
CA LEU A 164 4.90 -0.26 -10.23
C LEU A 164 5.98 -0.25 -11.33
N PRO A 165 6.36 0.92 -11.88
CA PRO A 165 7.24 1.02 -13.04
C PRO A 165 8.62 0.35 -12.86
N VAL A 166 9.09 0.25 -11.62
CA VAL A 166 10.39 -0.35 -11.22
C VAL A 166 10.20 -1.61 -10.36
N LEU A 167 9.11 -2.35 -10.58
CA LEU A 167 8.73 -3.54 -9.81
C LEU A 167 9.84 -4.60 -9.70
N ASP A 168 10.68 -4.72 -10.72
CA ASP A 168 11.83 -5.63 -10.78
C ASP A 168 12.95 -5.27 -9.81
N THR A 169 12.89 -4.13 -9.13
CA THR A 169 13.84 -3.71 -8.10
C THR A 169 13.21 -3.58 -6.71
N MET A 170 11.88 -3.74 -6.61
CA MET A 170 11.15 -3.58 -5.35
C MET A 170 11.19 -4.85 -4.49
N THR A 171 11.18 -4.67 -3.17
CA THR A 171 10.96 -5.77 -2.23
C THR A 171 9.48 -6.13 -2.12
N PRO A 172 9.11 -7.35 -1.68
CA PRO A 172 7.72 -7.69 -1.42
C PRO A 172 7.04 -6.73 -0.45
N ASP A 173 7.75 -6.29 0.60
CA ASP A 173 7.23 -5.34 1.59
C ASP A 173 6.89 -3.98 0.96
N ASP A 174 7.70 -3.49 0.02
CA ASP A 174 7.44 -2.20 -0.64
C ASP A 174 6.24 -2.29 -1.60
N VAL A 175 6.11 -3.42 -2.29
CA VAL A 175 4.93 -3.71 -3.11
C VAL A 175 3.69 -3.81 -2.23
N LYS A 176 3.78 -4.54 -1.11
CA LYS A 176 2.71 -4.68 -0.12
C LYS A 176 2.28 -3.32 0.41
N LYS A 177 3.21 -2.48 0.85
CA LYS A 177 2.91 -1.09 1.30
C LYS A 177 2.15 -0.31 0.24
N THR A 178 2.48 -0.51 -1.03
CA THR A 178 1.79 0.18 -2.14
C THR A 178 0.36 -0.35 -2.32
N ILE A 179 0.17 -1.68 -2.33
CA ILE A 179 -1.16 -2.31 -2.40
C ILE A 179 -2.01 -1.91 -1.19
N ASP A 180 -1.41 -1.89 0.00
CA ASP A 180 -2.03 -1.49 1.26
C ASP A 180 -2.58 -0.06 1.24
N THR A 181 -2.14 0.80 0.31
CA THR A 181 -2.75 2.14 0.15
C THR A 181 -4.14 2.09 -0.49
N VAL A 182 -4.46 1.03 -1.23
CA VAL A 182 -5.71 0.88 -2.00
C VAL A 182 -6.64 -0.11 -1.32
N ILE A 183 -6.13 -1.22 -0.82
CA ILE A 183 -6.87 -2.24 -0.08
C ILE A 183 -6.03 -2.69 1.12
N ALA A 184 -6.60 -2.75 2.31
CA ALA A 184 -5.87 -3.17 3.51
C ALA A 184 -6.75 -3.98 4.44
N ASP A 185 -6.19 -4.44 5.56
CA ASP A 185 -7.00 -5.00 6.64
C ASP A 185 -8.14 -4.03 7.03
N PRO A 186 -9.38 -4.52 7.24
CA PRO A 186 -10.53 -3.68 7.55
C PRO A 186 -10.36 -2.76 8.77
N ALA A 187 -9.63 -3.20 9.80
CA ALA A 187 -9.37 -2.37 10.98
C ALA A 187 -8.44 -1.20 10.63
N VAL A 188 -7.48 -1.43 9.73
CA VAL A 188 -6.58 -0.39 9.21
C VAL A 188 -7.31 0.56 8.27
N ALA A 189 -8.15 0.06 7.37
CA ALA A 189 -8.93 0.90 6.45
C ALA A 189 -9.93 1.81 7.18
N SER A 190 -10.64 1.26 8.18
CA SER A 190 -11.61 2.01 8.98
C SER A 190 -10.96 3.17 9.77
N ALA A 191 -9.68 3.00 10.16
CA ALA A 191 -8.91 4.06 10.81
C ALA A 191 -8.49 5.20 9.86
N VAL A 192 -8.55 4.97 8.54
CA VAL A 192 -8.17 5.96 7.51
C VAL A 192 -9.37 6.80 7.08
N GLU A 193 -10.59 6.25 7.13
CA GLU A 193 -11.82 6.96 6.76
C GLU A 193 -12.49 7.75 7.89
N SER A 194 -12.04 7.61 9.13
CA SER A 194 -12.45 8.49 10.24
C SER A 194 -11.35 9.46 10.65
N LYS A 195 -10.61 9.97 9.67
CA LYS A 195 -9.72 11.13 9.84
C LYS A 195 -10.53 12.44 9.81
N THR A 196 -11.54 12.55 10.68
CA THR A 196 -12.38 13.76 10.75
C THR A 196 -11.69 14.81 11.59
N VAL A 197 -11.35 15.95 10.99
CA VAL A 197 -11.03 17.16 11.74
C VAL A 197 -12.31 17.92 12.05
N LYS A 198 -12.52 18.27 13.31
CA LYS A 198 -13.66 19.08 13.77
C LYS A 198 -13.16 20.42 14.29
N LEU A 199 -13.98 21.46 14.17
CA LEU A 199 -13.74 22.73 14.84
C LEU A 199 -13.51 22.51 16.34
N GLY A 200 -12.52 23.19 16.89
CA GLY A 200 -12.16 23.13 18.32
C GLY A 200 -11.12 22.06 18.71
N MET A 201 -10.76 21.13 17.81
CA MET A 201 -9.71 20.13 18.07
C MET A 201 -8.34 20.78 18.32
N THR A 202 -7.53 20.17 19.17
CA THR A 202 -6.16 20.60 19.48
C THR A 202 -5.15 20.10 18.43
N PRO A 203 -3.94 20.70 18.34
CA PRO A 203 -2.86 20.23 17.48
C PRO A 203 -2.58 18.73 17.58
N ASP A 204 -2.61 18.18 18.80
CA ASP A 204 -2.28 16.78 19.04
C ASP A 204 -3.43 15.86 18.59
N GLU A 205 -4.68 16.25 18.81
CA GLU A 205 -5.84 15.55 18.27
C GLU A 205 -5.85 15.56 16.74
N VAL A 206 -5.49 16.69 16.13
CA VAL A 206 -5.34 16.80 14.66
C VAL A 206 -4.23 15.87 14.16
N LYS A 207 -3.07 15.81 14.85
CA LYS A 207 -1.99 14.88 14.48
C LYS A 207 -2.36 13.42 14.72
N GLN A 208 -3.17 13.14 15.72
CA GLN A 208 -3.65 11.78 16.00
C GLN A 208 -4.66 11.33 14.94
N SER A 209 -5.54 12.22 14.48
CA SER A 209 -6.49 11.93 13.41
C SER A 209 -5.80 11.92 12.04
N LEU A 210 -5.09 12.97 11.67
CA LEU A 210 -4.55 13.11 10.31
C LEU A 210 -3.15 12.50 10.12
N GLY A 211 -2.39 12.32 11.20
CA GLY A 211 -0.96 12.08 11.15
C GLY A 211 -0.15 13.38 11.22
N ASN A 212 1.17 13.27 11.10
CA ASN A 212 2.03 14.45 11.06
C ASN A 212 1.80 15.25 9.75
N PRO A 213 1.70 16.58 9.83
CA PRO A 213 1.62 17.42 8.64
C PRO A 213 2.94 17.44 7.86
N ASP A 214 2.85 17.64 6.55
CA ASP A 214 4.01 17.82 5.66
C ASP A 214 4.77 19.11 5.99
N LYS A 215 4.03 20.14 6.43
CA LYS A 215 4.59 21.41 6.86
C LYS A 215 3.74 22.05 7.96
N ILE A 216 4.42 22.61 8.96
CA ILE A 216 3.80 23.45 9.98
C ILE A 216 4.26 24.90 9.72
N VAL A 217 3.30 25.81 9.59
CA VAL A 217 3.55 27.25 9.59
C VAL A 217 3.05 27.80 10.92
N ASP A 218 3.97 28.22 11.78
CA ASP A 218 3.66 28.79 13.09
C ASP A 218 3.75 30.33 13.03
N LEU A 219 2.64 31.00 13.29
CA LEU A 219 2.50 32.46 13.35
C LEU A 219 2.15 32.94 14.77
N GLY A 220 2.40 32.13 15.80
CA GLY A 220 2.06 32.42 17.20
C GLY A 220 0.65 31.98 17.54
N THR A 221 -0.29 32.93 17.61
CA THR A 221 -1.71 32.63 17.91
C THR A 221 -2.39 31.84 16.79
N LYS A 222 -1.82 31.84 15.58
CA LYS A 222 -2.30 31.08 14.44
C LYS A 222 -1.26 30.07 13.99
N GLN A 223 -1.67 28.81 13.84
CA GLN A 223 -0.84 27.76 13.24
C GLN A 223 -1.57 27.19 12.01
N VAL A 224 -0.81 26.81 10.98
CA VAL A 224 -1.36 26.16 9.78
C VAL A 224 -0.63 24.85 9.56
N PHE A 225 -1.38 23.75 9.62
CA PHE A 225 -0.89 22.41 9.35
C PHE A 225 -1.23 22.07 7.91
N ILE A 226 -0.22 21.85 7.08
CA ILE A 226 -0.37 21.55 5.67
C ILE A 226 -0.21 20.06 5.47
N TYR A 227 -1.23 19.45 4.88
CA TYR A 227 -1.27 18.06 4.41
C TYR A 227 -1.37 18.05 2.88
N LYS A 228 -1.11 16.89 2.26
CA LYS A 228 -1.11 16.71 0.80
C LYS A 228 -2.37 17.26 0.09
N ASP A 229 -3.53 17.18 0.74
CA ASP A 229 -4.85 17.48 0.19
C ASP A 229 -5.65 18.52 0.98
N MET A 230 -5.14 19.01 2.12
CA MET A 230 -5.84 20.00 2.97
C MET A 230 -4.91 20.84 3.84
N LYS A 231 -5.45 21.95 4.35
CA LYS A 231 -4.83 22.81 5.35
C LYS A 231 -5.75 22.92 6.55
N VAL A 232 -5.22 22.62 7.73
CA VAL A 232 -5.93 22.84 8.99
C VAL A 232 -5.42 24.12 9.61
N ILE A 233 -6.31 25.08 9.85
CA ILE A 233 -5.98 26.36 10.48
C ILE A 233 -6.37 26.29 11.94
N LEU A 234 -5.38 26.45 12.81
CA LEU A 234 -5.58 26.53 14.25
C LEU A 234 -5.42 27.97 14.71
N ILE A 235 -6.35 28.45 15.53
CA ILE A 235 -6.26 29.74 16.24
C ILE A 235 -6.33 29.41 17.74
N ASP A 236 -5.41 29.97 18.51
CA ASP A 236 -5.26 29.74 19.95
C ASP A 236 -5.18 28.25 20.32
N GLY A 237 -4.44 27.48 19.50
CA GLY A 237 -4.26 26.05 19.70
C GLY A 237 -5.51 25.21 19.44
N LYS A 238 -6.49 25.72 18.71
CA LYS A 238 -7.72 25.00 18.33
C LYS A 238 -8.04 25.15 16.86
N VAL A 239 -8.54 24.09 16.22
CA VAL A 239 -9.00 24.14 14.84
C VAL A 239 -10.10 25.18 14.70
N SER A 240 -9.86 26.14 13.83
CA SER A 240 -10.76 27.24 13.49
C SER A 240 -11.31 27.13 12.08
N ASP A 241 -10.59 26.47 11.18
CA ASP A 241 -10.97 26.33 9.78
C ASP A 241 -10.22 25.16 9.11
N VAL A 242 -10.78 24.63 8.01
CA VAL A 242 -10.18 23.60 7.15
C VAL A 242 -10.39 24.00 5.69
N GLN A 243 -9.30 24.01 4.92
CA GLN A 243 -9.27 24.48 3.53
C GLN A 243 -8.61 23.47 2.59
#